data_AF-A0A7K5AY31-F1
#
_entry.id   AF-A0A7K5AY31-F1
#
_cell.length_a   1.000
_cell.length_b   1.000
_cell.length_c   1.000
_cell.angle_alpha   90.00
_cell.angle_beta   90.00
_cell.angle_gamma   90.00
#
_symmetry.space_group_name_H-M   'P 1'
#
loop_
_entity.id
_entity.type
_entity.pdbx_description
1 polymer ?
#
loop_
_entity_poly.entity_id
_entity_poly.type
_entity_poly.pdbx_seq_one_letter_code
_entity_poly.pdbx_strand_id
1 'polypeptide(L)' 'CHKNPPFLVLLVASSPQHVGARMAIRQTWGKGRMVAGKRLVTFFLLGSTMDPLQQADIAAEGQKHRDII' A
#
# COMPACT_ATOMS: atom_id res chain seq x y z
N CYS A 1 12.46 9.22 -5.72
CA CYS A 1 11.39 10.23 -5.61
C CYS A 1 11.61 11.52 -6.42
N HIS A 2 12.76 11.78 -7.05
CA HIS A 2 13.05 13.10 -7.68
C HIS A 2 12.47 13.37 -9.09
N LYS A 3 12.07 12.34 -9.85
CA LYS A 3 11.66 12.51 -11.26
C LYS A 3 10.15 12.60 -11.54
N ASN A 4 9.29 12.46 -10.51
CA ASN A 4 7.84 12.63 -10.67
C ASN A 4 7.17 12.66 -9.29
N PRO A 5 7.12 13.81 -8.60
CA PRO A 5 6.49 13.88 -7.29
C PRO A 5 5.01 13.51 -7.39
N PRO A 6 4.45 12.77 -6.42
CA PRO A 6 3.02 12.53 -6.37
C PRO A 6 2.30 13.86 -6.15
N PHE A 7 1.19 14.06 -6.86
CA PHE A 7 0.26 15.16 -6.60
C PHE A 7 -0.57 14.90 -5.34
N LEU A 8 -0.96 13.64 -5.13
CA LEU A 8 -1.71 13.19 -3.97
C LEU A 8 -1.18 11.84 -3.50
N VAL A 9 -1.00 11.73 -2.18
CA VAL A 9 -0.62 10.51 -1.48
C VAL A 9 -1.81 10.09 -0.63
N LEU A 10 -2.32 8.88 -0.84
CA LEU A 10 -3.34 8.27 0.00
C LEU A 10 -2.65 7.36 1.01
N LEU A 11 -2.80 7.65 2.30
CA LEU A 11 -2.34 6.77 3.38
C LEU A 11 -3.55 6.02 3.93
N VAL A 12 -3.52 4.70 3.83
CA VAL A 12 -4.62 3.84 4.24
C VAL A 12 -4.17 2.99 5.42
N ALA A 13 -4.71 3.26 6.61
CA ALA A 13 -4.48 2.42 7.77
C ALA A 13 -5.21 1.08 7.61
N SER A 14 -4.51 -0.03 7.82
CA SER A 14 -5.06 -1.38 7.70
C SER A 14 -4.46 -2.29 8.76
N SER A 15 -5.24 -3.23 9.28
CA SER A 15 -4.69 -4.28 10.15
C SER A 15 -3.87 -5.28 9.33
N PRO A 16 -2.77 -5.84 9.84
CA PRO A 16 -1.99 -6.86 9.15
C PRO A 16 -2.81 -7.98 8.52
N GLN A 17 -3.87 -8.43 9.20
CA GLN A 17 -4.72 -9.55 8.75
C GLN A 17 -5.65 -9.17 7.58
N HIS A 18 -5.84 -7.89 7.29
CA HIS A 18 -6.76 -7.42 6.23
C HIS A 18 -6.12 -7.40 4.84
N VAL A 19 -5.40 -8.45 4.47
CA VAL A 19 -4.76 -8.61 3.15
C VAL A 19 -5.80 -8.49 2.02
N GLY A 20 -6.96 -9.11 2.19
CA GLY A 20 -8.05 -9.07 1.21
C GLY A 20 -8.59 -7.64 0.96
N ALA A 21 -8.73 -6.84 2.01
CA ALA A 21 -9.16 -5.45 1.89
C ALA A 21 -8.11 -4.61 1.15
N ARG A 22 -6.82 -4.76 1.50
CA ARG A 22 -5.73 -4.11 0.76
C ARG A 22 -5.73 -4.51 -0.70
N MET A 23 -6.01 -5.79 -1.00
CA MET A 23 -6.09 -6.27 -2.39
C MET A 23 -7.25 -5.66 -3.17
N ALA A 24 -8.44 -5.59 -2.58
CA ALA A 24 -9.58 -4.92 -3.20
C ALA A 24 -9.27 -3.45 -3.50
N ILE A 25 -8.61 -2.74 -2.57
CA ILE A 25 -8.19 -1.34 -2.76
C ILE A 25 -7.17 -1.23 -3.91
N ARG A 26 -6.14 -2.09 -3.94
CA ARG A 26 -5.14 -2.11 -5.03
C ARG A 26 -5.76 -2.39 -6.40
N GLN A 27 -6.80 -3.21 -6.46
CA GLN A 27 -7.50 -3.57 -7.71
C GLN A 27 -8.54 -2.54 -8.14
N THR A 28 -8.92 -1.61 -7.26
CA THR A 28 -9.94 -0.60 -7.51
C THR A 28 -9.34 0.80 -7.48
N TRP A 29 -9.76 1.64 -6.53
CA TRP A 29 -9.42 3.06 -6.47
C TRP A 29 -8.00 3.33 -6.00
N GLY A 30 -7.35 2.39 -5.32
CA GLY A 30 -6.00 2.54 -4.75
C GLY A 30 -4.86 2.27 -5.73
N LYS A 31 -5.15 1.81 -6.95
CA LYS A 31 -4.13 1.59 -7.98
C LYS A 31 -3.42 2.89 -8.30
N GLY A 32 -2.08 2.90 -8.20
CA GLY A 32 -1.26 4.03 -8.63
C GLY A 32 -1.59 4.39 -10.08
N ARG A 33 -2.03 5.63 -10.31
CA ARG A 33 -2.55 6.07 -11.61
C ARG A 33 -2.27 7.53 -11.89
N MET A 34 -2.37 7.88 -13.16
CA MET A 34 -2.38 9.27 -13.63
C MET A 34 -3.83 9.67 -13.87
N VAL A 35 -4.32 10.72 -13.19
CA VAL A 35 -5.65 11.29 -13.43
C VAL A 35 -5.44 12.73 -13.89
N ALA A 36 -5.88 13.07 -15.10
CA ALA A 36 -5.68 14.40 -15.69
C ALA A 36 -4.20 14.88 -15.62
N GLY A 37 -3.24 13.99 -15.87
CA GLY A 37 -1.81 14.30 -15.78
C GLY A 37 -1.25 14.44 -14.36
N LYS A 38 -2.08 14.25 -13.31
CA LYS A 38 -1.66 14.26 -11.91
C LYS A 38 -1.40 12.84 -11.42
N ARG A 39 -0.25 12.63 -10.78
CA ARG A 39 0.16 11.33 -10.23
C ARG A 39 -0.48 11.10 -8.87
N LEU A 40 -1.25 10.03 -8.73
CA LEU A 40 -1.79 9.55 -7.46
C LEU A 40 -1.05 8.29 -7.03
N VAL A 41 -0.69 8.21 -5.76
CA VAL A 41 -0.07 7.03 -5.14
C VAL A 41 -0.79 6.67 -3.85
N THR A 42 -0.85 5.39 -3.53
CA THR A 42 -1.47 4.86 -2.32
C THR A 42 -0.41 4.08 -1.54
N PHE A 43 -0.38 4.26 -0.23
CA PHE A 43 0.43 3.49 0.71
C PHE A 43 -0.46 2.94 1.83
N PHE A 44 -0.13 1.75 2.32
CA PHE A 44 -0.78 1.11 3.45
C PHE A 44 0.09 1.26 4.70
N LEU A 45 -0.51 1.79 5.76
CA LEU A 45 0.11 1.85 7.08
C LEU A 45 -0.33 0.62 7.85
N LEU A 46 0.63 -0.22 8.24
CA LEU A 46 0.38 -1.41 9.04
C LEU A 46 0.97 -1.24 10.44
N GLY A 47 0.27 -1.79 11.43
CA GLY A 47 0.86 -1.99 12.76
C GLY A 47 1.81 -3.19 12.75
N SER A 48 2.73 -3.22 13.71
CA SER A 48 3.57 -4.40 13.97
C SER A 48 2.75 -5.52 14.59
N THR A 49 3.09 -6.76 14.27
CA THR A 49 2.49 -7.95 14.89
C THR A 49 3.57 -8.76 15.61
N MET A 50 3.20 -9.41 16.71
CA MET A 50 4.10 -10.31 17.46
C MET A 50 4.12 -11.73 16.88
N ASP A 51 3.22 -12.02 15.94
CA ASP A 51 3.15 -13.30 15.25
C ASP A 51 4.21 -13.33 14.12
N PRO A 52 5.23 -14.22 14.20
CA PRO A 52 6.28 -14.30 13.20
C PRO A 52 5.77 -14.67 11.80
N LEU A 53 4.69 -15.46 11.71
CA LEU A 53 4.10 -15.86 10.43
C LEU A 53 3.44 -14.66 9.76
N GLN A 54 2.63 -13.91 10.51
CA GLN A 54 2.03 -12.68 9.99
C GLN A 54 3.10 -11.64 9.62
N GLN A 55 4.19 -11.53 10.39
CA GLN A 55 5.28 -10.62 10.06
C GLN A 55 5.98 -11.01 8.75
N ALA A 56 6.18 -12.32 8.51
CA ALA A 56 6.73 -12.83 7.25
C ALA A 56 5.78 -12.55 6.07
N ASP A 57 4.47 -12.72 6.26
CA ASP A 57 3.45 -12.43 5.24
C ASP A 57 3.43 -10.94 4.87
N ILE A 58 3.47 -10.04 5.87
CA ILE A 58 3.57 -8.60 5.65
C ILE A 58 4.85 -8.26 4.87
N ALA A 59 5.99 -8.86 5.24
CA ALA A 59 7.25 -8.61 4.56
C ALA A 59 7.20 -9.06 3.10
N ALA A 60 6.64 -10.24 2.82
CA ALA A 60 6.45 -10.75 1.47
C ALA A 60 5.49 -9.85 0.65
N GLU A 61 4.39 -9.40 1.25
CA GLU A 61 3.46 -8.45 0.63
C GLU A 61 4.16 -7.12 0.32
N GLY A 62 4.93 -6.60 1.27
CA GLY A 62 5.66 -5.33 1.15
C GLY A 62 6.73 -5.39 0.05
N GLN A 63 7.44 -6.51 -0.07
CA GLN A 63 8.39 -6.72 -1.18
C GLN A 63 7.69 -6.79 -2.54
N LYS A 64 6.53 -7.44 -2.60
CA LYS A 64 5.75 -7.62 -3.84
C LYS A 64 5.13 -6.31 -4.33
N HIS A 65 4.52 -5.53 -3.43
CA HIS A 65 3.72 -4.37 -3.80
C HIS A 65 4.44 -3.03 -3.60
N ARG A 66 5.45 -2.98 -2.71
CA ARG A 66 6.26 -1.79 -2.41
C ARG A 66 5.43 -0.56 -2.02
N ASP A 67 4.30 -0.82 -1.38
CA ASP A 67 3.33 0.19 -0.95
C ASP A 67 2.96 0.06 0.53
N ILE A 68 3.68 -0.76 1.31
CA ILE A 68 3.52 -0.89 2.75
C ILE A 68 4.57 -0.04 3.46
N ILE A 69 4.13 0.70 4.49
CA ILE A 69 4.96 1.47 5.42
C ILE A 69 4.80 0.89 6.81
#